data_AF-A0A0D2MLR0-F1
#
_entry.id   AF-A0A0D2MLR0-F1
#
_cell.length_a   1.000
_cell.length_b   1.000
_cell.length_c   1.000
_cell.angle_alpha   90.00
_cell.angle_beta   90.00
_cell.angle_gamma   90.00
#
_symmetry.space_group_name_H-M   'P 1'
#
loop_
_entity.id
_entity.type
_entity.pdbx_description
1 polymer ?
#
loop_
_entity_poly.entity_id
_entity_poly.type
_entity_poly.pdbx_seq_one_letter_code
_entity_poly.pdbx_strand_id
1 'polypeptide(L)'
;MALRSSPAIHTLNNDVLLHIFAFNADMFADNKALYGTCFTAQVCSQWRSLMFDTPSLWGKLIDMDEIYCARTLDWGHDLIRRSGAAPLWIKADSLQILRQRYKPPVAEKSETFARFFSSVLAGNWSRIQKLVIHADLSILGLTRSMLCVPAPQLERFEAPLKDETAPVELQDKDTVNTPLFAWNAPMLRRFYAWGHVVDHHAPWLRHLHFINLDKTYSVLDALTVLAATYDLQDLEIRDITIGDISTPFPSVTLLHLNSLQYCGRMLQCASLLHHLHIPLGCSLAIQIPRLPHHLRMTEKTEHFVSLVNEFASHSARFLDAHIFNILVLKYNGNHSIDIYLRGETTTTTKCSFDLTVPLVHDFSSYQLTTLLNKLTQLDLTRITTLYLYTSDPFEEPCFASFFSCLASLDTIYAESRTLEHLTALENSMAAENEPRIIFPLLKVVVLQVTGFAYSIIYPAEQVRVAAKYISARARNGYSIEVLDISKYAPLDYPPDREVLGQEVNGVKVLYRCSKVDGPFERICGSGNPDKQIDTI
;
A
#
# COMPACT_ATOMS: atom_id res chain seq x y z
N MET A 1 -24.48 -0.95 45.11
CA MET A 1 -23.20 -0.98 44.38
C MET A 1 -22.79 0.47 44.14
N ALA A 2 -21.92 1.03 44.98
CA ALA A 2 -21.56 2.45 44.92
C ALA A 2 -20.67 2.69 43.70
N LEU A 3 -21.13 3.52 42.75
CA LEU A 3 -20.31 4.05 41.67
C LEU A 3 -19.15 4.81 42.32
N ARG A 4 -17.95 4.21 42.32
CA ARG A 4 -16.73 4.93 42.68
C ARG A 4 -16.68 6.16 41.79
N SER A 5 -16.73 7.34 42.40
CA SER A 5 -16.57 8.61 41.69
C SER A 5 -15.26 8.52 40.91
N SER A 6 -15.34 8.50 39.58
CA SER A 6 -14.16 8.53 38.73
C SER A 6 -13.26 9.68 39.20
N PRO A 7 -11.94 9.47 39.35
CA PRO A 7 -11.04 10.54 39.73
C PRO A 7 -11.24 11.70 38.76
N ALA A 8 -11.51 12.87 39.33
CA ALA A 8 -11.89 14.01 38.54
C ALA A 8 -10.70 14.48 37.71
N ILE A 9 -10.93 14.84 36.44
CA ILE A 9 -9.88 15.14 35.46
C ILE A 9 -8.87 16.22 35.91
N HIS A 10 -9.26 17.06 36.88
CA HIS A 10 -8.41 18.07 37.50
C HIS A 10 -7.30 17.50 38.41
N THR A 11 -7.34 16.22 38.75
CA THR A 11 -6.28 15.55 39.53
C THR A 11 -5.18 14.95 38.66
N LEU A 12 -5.31 15.03 37.33
CA LEU A 12 -4.26 14.57 36.43
C LEU A 12 -3.02 15.47 36.54
N ASN A 13 -1.85 14.83 36.63
CA ASN A 13 -0.57 15.52 36.62
C ASN A 13 -0.37 16.25 35.29
N ASN A 14 0.23 17.45 35.34
CA ASN A 14 0.48 18.27 34.15
C ASN A 14 1.29 17.54 33.08
N ASP A 15 2.24 16.67 33.43
CA ASP A 15 3.04 15.90 32.48
C ASP A 15 2.16 14.90 31.69
N VAL A 16 1.20 14.28 32.37
CA VAL A 16 0.23 13.38 31.74
C VAL A 16 -0.69 14.17 30.81
N LEU A 17 -1.17 15.34 31.24
CA LEU A 17 -1.97 16.23 30.41
C LEU A 17 -1.20 16.70 29.17
N LEU A 18 0.06 17.13 29.34
CA LEU A 18 0.92 17.55 28.25
C LEU A 18 1.19 16.41 27.27
N HIS A 19 1.37 15.18 27.75
CA HIS A 19 1.51 14.02 26.89
C HIS A 19 0.24 13.78 26.05
N ILE A 20 -0.95 13.87 26.66
CA ILE A 20 -2.24 13.77 25.95
C ILE A 20 -2.39 14.91 24.93
N PHE A 21 -2.05 16.14 25.31
CA PHE A 21 -2.13 17.30 24.40
C PHE A 21 -1.16 17.15 23.23
N ALA A 22 0.06 16.69 23.49
CA ALA A 22 1.05 16.46 22.44
C ALA A 22 0.63 15.36 21.47
N PHE A 23 -0.05 14.32 21.96
CA PHE A 23 -0.62 13.26 21.12
C PHE A 23 -1.76 13.81 20.24
N ASN A 24 -2.68 14.59 20.83
CA ASN A 24 -3.78 15.22 20.09
C ASN A 24 -3.31 16.34 19.13
N ALA A 25 -2.09 16.87 19.34
CA ALA A 25 -1.49 17.89 18.48
C ALA A 25 -0.67 17.31 17.32
N ASP A 26 -0.70 15.99 17.09
CA ASP A 26 -0.03 15.39 15.94
C ASP A 26 -0.87 15.51 14.66
N MET A 27 -0.63 16.59 13.90
CA MET A 27 -1.35 16.86 12.64
C MET A 27 -1.05 15.86 11.50
N PHE A 28 -0.06 14.98 11.67
CA PHE A 28 0.22 13.89 10.71
C PHE A 28 -0.60 12.64 11.01
N ALA A 29 -1.07 12.48 12.26
CA ALA A 29 -1.97 11.40 12.66
C ALA A 29 -3.45 11.83 12.58
N ASP A 30 -3.76 13.09 12.91
CA ASP A 30 -5.12 13.64 12.87
C ASP A 30 -5.16 14.97 12.11
N ASN A 31 -5.89 15.02 11.00
CA ASN A 31 -6.06 16.25 10.22
C ASN A 31 -6.86 17.35 10.94
N LYS A 32 -7.50 17.03 12.08
CA LYS A 32 -8.20 18.01 12.93
C LYS A 32 -7.42 18.40 14.17
N ALA A 33 -6.15 18.02 14.29
CA ALA A 33 -5.31 18.28 15.45
C ALA A 33 -5.32 19.76 15.89
N LEU A 34 -5.29 20.72 14.95
CA LEU A 34 -5.34 22.14 15.26
C LEU A 34 -6.66 22.53 15.96
N TYR A 35 -7.80 22.14 15.38
CA TYR A 35 -9.12 22.39 15.98
C TYR A 35 -9.26 21.69 17.33
N GLY A 36 -8.87 20.42 17.41
CA GLY A 36 -8.87 19.64 18.64
C GLY A 36 -8.06 20.32 19.74
N THR A 37 -6.88 20.83 19.41
CA THR A 37 -6.03 21.61 20.32
C THR A 37 -6.71 22.91 20.76
N CYS A 38 -7.32 23.66 19.84
CA CYS A 38 -8.06 24.87 20.17
C CYS A 38 -9.25 24.60 21.10
N PHE A 39 -10.02 23.53 20.87
CA PHE A 39 -11.11 23.12 21.77
C PHE A 39 -10.58 22.68 23.13
N THR A 40 -9.46 21.95 23.15
CA THR A 40 -8.81 21.50 24.39
C THR A 40 -8.39 22.71 25.25
N ALA A 41 -7.86 23.76 24.63
CA ALA A 41 -7.53 25.01 25.31
C ALA A 41 -8.75 25.80 25.81
N GLN A 42 -9.98 25.36 25.52
CA GLN A 42 -11.22 25.97 26.01
C GLN A 42 -11.88 25.21 27.16
N VAL A 43 -11.40 24.02 27.50
CA VAL A 43 -12.00 23.16 28.54
C VAL A 43 -11.98 23.84 29.92
N CYS A 44 -10.83 24.35 30.36
CA CYS A 44 -10.70 25.11 31.61
C CYS A 44 -9.47 26.05 31.59
N SER A 45 -9.38 26.94 32.57
CA SER A 45 -8.26 27.91 32.69
C SER A 45 -6.90 27.24 32.88
N GLN A 46 -6.84 26.16 33.67
CA GLN A 46 -5.60 25.41 33.90
C GLN A 46 -5.06 24.81 32.60
N TRP A 47 -5.90 24.15 31.82
CA TRP A 47 -5.51 23.56 30.53
C TRP A 47 -5.07 24.63 29.54
N ARG A 48 -5.82 25.74 29.47
CA ARG A 48 -5.47 26.88 28.64
C ARG A 48 -4.09 27.44 28.99
N SER A 49 -3.81 27.69 30.27
CA SER A 49 -2.51 28.20 30.72
C SER A 49 -1.42 27.21 30.35
N LEU A 50 -1.58 25.94 30.75
CA LEU A 50 -0.62 24.88 30.48
C LEU A 50 -0.27 24.76 28.98
N MET A 51 -1.27 24.85 28.10
CA MET A 51 -1.05 24.80 26.66
C MET A 51 -0.40 26.07 26.11
N PHE A 52 -0.77 27.26 26.59
CA PHE A 52 -0.14 28.52 26.17
C PHE A 52 1.29 28.65 26.66
N ASP A 53 1.61 28.06 27.81
CA ASP A 53 2.94 28.00 28.39
C ASP A 53 3.82 26.90 27.75
N THR A 54 3.28 26.16 26.76
CA THR A 54 3.99 25.07 26.05
C THR A 54 4.13 25.37 24.54
N PRO A 55 5.15 26.17 24.13
CA PRO A 55 5.37 26.53 22.73
C PRO A 55 5.47 25.36 21.74
N SER A 56 6.00 24.22 22.20
CA SER A 56 6.18 23.02 21.36
C SER A 56 4.86 22.40 20.89
N LEU A 57 3.73 22.65 21.56
CA LEU A 57 2.42 22.24 21.05
C LEU A 57 2.05 23.06 19.81
N TRP A 58 2.20 24.38 19.87
CA TRP A 58 1.87 25.29 18.77
C TRP A 58 2.82 25.14 17.58
N GLY A 59 4.10 24.86 17.83
CA GLY A 59 5.08 24.57 16.77
C GLY A 59 4.74 23.32 15.94
N LYS A 60 3.98 22.37 16.50
CA LYS A 60 3.57 21.14 15.81
C LYS A 60 2.30 21.28 14.96
N LEU A 61 1.66 22.46 14.97
CA LEU A 61 0.33 22.69 14.42
C LEU A 61 0.32 23.70 13.26
N ILE A 62 1.44 23.86 12.55
CA ILE A 62 1.52 24.75 11.39
C ILE A 62 0.97 24.02 10.15
N ASP A 63 -0.36 23.90 10.12
CA ASP A 63 -1.09 23.36 8.97
C ASP A 63 -1.42 24.48 7.97
N MET A 64 -0.77 24.44 6.81
CA MET A 64 -0.89 25.46 5.78
C MET A 64 -2.24 25.41 5.06
N ASP A 65 -2.91 24.25 5.01
CA ASP A 65 -4.25 24.14 4.42
C ASP A 65 -5.26 24.93 5.26
N GLU A 66 -5.19 24.79 6.59
CA GLU A 66 -6.06 25.51 7.52
C GLU A 66 -5.76 27.02 7.55
N ILE A 67 -4.49 27.42 7.53
CA ILE A 67 -4.09 28.83 7.45
C ILE A 67 -4.58 29.46 6.13
N TYR A 68 -4.50 28.72 5.02
CA TYR A 68 -5.01 29.19 3.73
C TYR A 68 -6.53 29.39 3.73
N CYS A 69 -7.26 28.47 4.36
CA CYS A 69 -8.72 28.55 4.50
C CYS A 69 -9.18 29.65 5.46
N ALA A 70 -8.34 30.07 6.41
CA ALA A 70 -8.66 31.15 7.33
C ALA A 70 -8.96 32.48 6.60
N ARG A 71 -9.72 33.35 7.27
CA ARG A 71 -10.09 34.66 6.73
C ARG A 71 -8.88 35.61 6.65
N THR A 72 -7.94 35.52 7.59
CA THR A 72 -6.73 36.35 7.64
C THR A 72 -5.51 35.49 7.97
N LEU A 73 -4.34 35.94 7.52
CA LEU A 73 -3.05 35.28 7.80
C LEU A 73 -2.55 35.56 9.22
N ASP A 74 -3.23 36.44 9.97
CA ASP A 74 -2.89 36.78 11.35
C ASP A 74 -2.84 35.54 12.24
N TRP A 75 -3.71 34.56 11.97
CA TRP A 75 -3.71 33.29 12.67
C TRP A 75 -2.42 32.50 12.47
N GLY A 76 -1.91 32.44 11.23
CA GLY A 76 -0.62 31.82 10.93
C GLY A 76 0.54 32.54 11.64
N HIS A 77 0.53 33.87 11.63
CA HIS A 77 1.50 34.66 12.39
C HIS A 77 1.43 34.40 13.90
N ASP A 78 0.22 34.26 14.46
CA ASP A 78 0.02 33.98 15.87
C ASP A 78 0.52 32.58 16.26
N LEU A 79 0.30 31.56 15.40
CA LEU A 79 0.85 30.22 15.61
C LEU A 79 2.39 30.22 15.62
N ILE A 80 3.00 30.88 14.64
CA ILE A 80 4.46 31.02 14.58
C ILE A 80 4.99 31.79 15.80
N ARG A 81 4.32 32.86 16.23
CA ARG A 81 4.67 33.62 17.44
C ARG A 81 4.57 32.75 18.70
N ARG A 82 3.49 31.99 18.88
CA ARG A 82 3.28 31.09 20.03
C ARG A 82 4.28 29.94 20.08
N SER A 83 4.73 29.47 18.92
CA SER A 83 5.75 28.42 18.84
C SER A 83 7.11 28.85 19.42
N GLY A 84 7.36 30.16 19.60
CA GLY A 84 8.59 30.68 20.18
C GLY A 84 9.83 30.20 19.43
N ALA A 85 10.72 29.50 20.13
CA ALA A 85 11.91 28.86 19.57
C ALA A 85 11.77 27.32 19.43
N ALA A 86 10.57 26.77 19.69
CA ALA A 86 10.36 25.33 19.64
C ALA A 86 10.48 24.78 18.20
N PRO A 87 10.78 23.48 18.03
CA PRO A 87 10.79 22.85 16.72
C PRO A 87 9.46 23.00 15.98
N LEU A 88 9.53 23.19 14.66
CA LEU A 88 8.36 23.38 13.81
C LEU A 88 8.04 22.14 13.00
N TRP A 89 6.76 21.79 12.96
CA TRP A 89 6.18 20.88 11.97
C TRP A 89 5.29 21.69 11.05
N ILE A 90 5.55 21.57 9.74
CA ILE A 90 4.83 22.28 8.69
C ILE A 90 4.22 21.25 7.75
N LYS A 91 2.92 21.37 7.50
CA LYS A 91 2.14 20.46 6.65
C LYS A 91 1.36 21.22 5.59
N ALA A 92 1.27 20.69 4.37
CA ALA A 92 0.46 21.22 3.27
C ALA A 92 0.03 20.10 2.31
N ASP A 93 -1.17 19.53 2.48
CA ASP A 93 -1.60 18.33 1.74
C ASP A 93 -2.64 18.64 0.66
N SER A 94 -3.63 19.49 0.95
CA SER A 94 -4.95 19.46 0.28
C SER A 94 -5.34 20.72 -0.50
N LEU A 95 -4.40 21.62 -0.80
CA LEU A 95 -4.68 22.86 -1.54
C LEU A 95 -5.36 22.62 -2.92
N GLN A 96 -5.17 21.45 -3.56
CA GLN A 96 -5.86 21.12 -4.81
C GLN A 96 -7.36 20.82 -4.61
N ILE A 97 -7.74 20.14 -3.53
CA ILE A 97 -9.16 19.85 -3.23
C ILE A 97 -9.90 21.15 -2.93
N LEU A 98 -9.22 22.09 -2.27
CA LEU A 98 -9.76 23.41 -1.96
C LEU A 98 -10.03 24.25 -3.22
N ARG A 99 -9.21 24.12 -4.28
CA ARG A 99 -9.49 24.76 -5.59
C ARG A 99 -10.78 24.28 -6.24
N GLN A 100 -11.19 23.04 -6.01
CA GLN A 100 -12.41 22.48 -6.61
C GLN A 100 -13.66 22.87 -5.82
N ARG A 101 -13.54 23.02 -4.49
CA ARG A 101 -14.69 23.34 -3.63
C ARG A 101 -14.97 24.83 -3.49
N TYR A 102 -13.96 25.67 -3.64
CA TYR A 102 -14.10 27.12 -3.52
C TYR A 102 -13.80 27.78 -4.87
N LYS A 103 -14.56 28.82 -5.24
CA LYS A 103 -14.23 29.66 -6.41
C LYS A 103 -12.75 30.00 -6.34
N PRO A 104 -12.00 29.93 -7.48
CA PRO A 104 -10.58 30.18 -7.48
C PRO A 104 -10.32 31.50 -6.76
N PRO A 105 -9.51 31.48 -5.68
CA PRO A 105 -9.26 32.68 -4.91
C PRO A 105 -8.68 33.75 -5.83
N VAL A 106 -9.01 35.01 -5.52
CA VAL A 106 -8.43 36.18 -6.19
C VAL A 106 -6.90 35.99 -6.18
N ALA A 107 -6.23 36.19 -7.33
CA ALA A 107 -4.80 35.95 -7.49
C ALA A 107 -3.94 36.56 -6.36
N GLU A 108 -4.37 37.72 -5.85
CA GLU A 108 -3.78 38.41 -4.70
C GLU A 108 -3.70 37.57 -3.42
N LYS A 109 -4.72 36.76 -3.11
CA LYS A 109 -4.71 35.88 -1.92
C LYS A 109 -3.65 34.79 -2.05
N SER A 110 -3.49 34.22 -3.24
CA SER A 110 -2.47 33.20 -3.51
C SER A 110 -1.06 33.76 -3.35
N GLU A 111 -0.81 34.95 -3.89
CA GLU A 111 0.50 35.59 -3.80
C GLU A 111 0.85 35.98 -2.36
N THR A 112 -0.11 36.56 -1.63
CA THR A 112 0.09 36.94 -0.22
C THR A 112 0.37 35.70 0.64
N PHE A 113 -0.33 34.59 0.38
CA PHE A 113 -0.07 33.33 1.06
C PHE A 113 1.30 32.73 0.71
N ALA A 114 1.70 32.75 -0.57
CA ALA A 114 3.03 32.30 -0.98
C ALA A 114 4.14 33.13 -0.30
N ARG A 115 3.96 34.45 -0.20
CA ARG A 115 4.87 35.34 0.54
C ARG A 115 4.94 34.99 2.02
N PHE A 116 3.80 34.74 2.66
CA PHE A 116 3.74 34.27 4.04
C PHE A 116 4.50 32.95 4.22
N PHE A 117 4.20 31.93 3.41
CA PHE A 117 4.86 30.64 3.45
C PHE A 117 6.38 30.76 3.29
N SER A 118 6.83 31.52 2.29
CA SER A 118 8.23 31.81 2.03
C SER A 118 8.91 32.47 3.24
N SER A 119 8.24 33.44 3.87
CA SER A 119 8.76 34.13 5.06
C SER A 119 8.89 33.18 6.26
N VAL A 120 7.93 32.25 6.42
CA VAL A 120 7.98 31.23 7.48
C VAL A 120 9.19 30.32 7.28
N LEU A 121 9.42 29.81 6.07
CA LEU A 121 10.58 28.97 5.80
C LEU A 121 11.90 29.72 6.01
N ALA A 122 12.05 30.87 5.36
CA ALA A 122 13.28 31.66 5.41
C ALA A 122 13.69 32.03 6.85
N GLY A 123 12.72 32.36 7.71
CA GLY A 123 12.98 32.74 9.09
C GLY A 123 13.18 31.57 10.07
N ASN A 124 12.89 30.33 9.69
CA ASN A 124 12.77 29.23 10.65
C ASN A 124 13.48 27.92 10.28
N TRP A 125 14.22 27.84 9.17
CA TRP A 125 14.94 26.61 8.75
C TRP A 125 15.75 25.91 9.85
N SER A 126 16.39 26.68 10.73
CA SER A 126 17.20 26.13 11.84
C SER A 126 16.40 25.31 12.85
N ARG A 127 15.08 25.49 12.92
CA ARG A 127 14.19 24.80 13.85
C ARG A 127 13.08 24.00 13.18
N ILE A 128 13.01 23.96 11.84
CA ILE A 128 12.07 23.08 11.14
C ILE A 128 12.53 21.64 11.34
N GLN A 129 11.65 20.83 11.95
CA GLN A 129 11.88 19.41 12.20
C GLN A 129 11.15 18.53 11.18
N LYS A 130 9.94 18.93 10.75
CA LYS A 130 9.16 18.23 9.74
C LYS A 130 8.62 19.22 8.72
N LEU A 131 8.90 19.00 7.44
CA LEU A 131 8.32 19.74 6.34
C LEU A 131 7.70 18.74 5.36
N VAL A 132 6.38 18.66 5.34
CA VAL A 132 5.61 17.73 4.50
C VAL A 132 4.65 18.53 3.65
N ILE A 133 4.81 18.42 2.34
CA ILE A 133 4.06 19.13 1.33
C ILE A 133 3.65 18.08 0.31
N HIS A 134 2.36 17.80 0.17
CA HIS A 134 1.81 16.98 -0.91
C HIS A 134 1.01 17.82 -1.93
N ALA A 135 0.85 19.12 -1.65
CA ALA A 135 0.20 20.08 -2.54
C ALA A 135 1.10 20.51 -3.72
N ASP A 136 0.49 21.14 -4.73
CA ASP A 136 1.20 21.78 -5.84
C ASP A 136 2.03 22.98 -5.33
N LEU A 137 3.37 22.86 -5.41
CA LEU A 137 4.31 23.90 -4.99
C LEU A 137 4.10 25.25 -5.67
N SER A 138 3.43 25.28 -6.84
CA SER A 138 3.14 26.54 -7.54
C SER A 138 2.42 27.55 -6.65
N ILE A 139 1.56 27.06 -5.75
CA ILE A 139 0.76 27.89 -4.85
C ILE A 139 1.62 28.40 -3.69
N LEU A 140 2.57 27.59 -3.23
CA LEU A 140 3.41 27.90 -2.08
C LEU A 140 4.60 28.79 -2.46
N GLY A 141 4.97 28.82 -3.75
CA GLY A 141 6.15 29.55 -4.21
C GLY A 141 7.46 28.95 -3.70
N LEU A 142 7.44 27.67 -3.31
CA LEU A 142 8.65 26.98 -2.85
C LEU A 142 9.65 26.89 -4.01
N THR A 143 10.80 27.53 -3.87
CA THR A 143 11.89 27.47 -4.84
C THR A 143 13.02 26.57 -4.34
N ARG A 144 13.82 26.03 -5.26
CA ARG A 144 15.05 25.29 -4.91
C ARG A 144 15.97 26.09 -3.99
N SER A 145 16.12 27.39 -4.24
CA SER A 145 16.98 28.28 -3.42
C SER A 145 16.55 28.35 -1.96
N MET A 146 15.26 28.20 -1.64
CA MET A 146 14.80 28.12 -0.26
C MET A 146 15.25 26.85 0.45
N LEU A 147 15.52 25.77 -0.28
CA LEU A 147 15.99 24.49 0.26
C LEU A 147 17.50 24.45 0.47
N CYS A 148 18.24 25.42 -0.07
CA CYS A 148 19.70 25.52 0.03
C CYS A 148 20.19 26.14 1.35
N VAL A 149 19.35 26.14 2.39
CA VAL A 149 19.65 26.70 3.72
C VAL A 149 19.92 25.55 4.70
N PRO A 150 20.92 25.66 5.60
CA PRO A 150 21.14 24.67 6.64
C PRO A 150 19.87 24.32 7.44
N ALA A 151 19.61 23.02 7.60
CA ALA A 151 18.43 22.49 8.27
C ALA A 151 18.82 21.51 9.39
N PRO A 152 19.52 21.97 10.44
CA PRO A 152 20.15 21.11 11.44
C PRO A 152 19.18 20.23 12.25
N GLN A 153 17.92 20.66 12.38
CA GLN A 153 16.89 19.94 13.13
C GLN A 153 15.94 19.12 12.23
N LEU A 154 16.13 19.16 10.91
CA LEU A 154 15.21 18.53 9.96
C LEU A 154 15.31 17.00 10.03
N GLU A 155 14.22 16.35 10.41
CA GLU A 155 14.11 14.89 10.50
C GLU A 155 13.31 14.29 9.34
N ARG A 156 12.31 15.03 8.84
CA ARG A 156 11.41 14.59 7.76
C ARG A 156 11.24 15.69 6.74
N PHE A 157 11.59 15.40 5.50
CA PHE A 157 11.36 16.26 4.35
C PHE A 157 10.58 15.48 3.28
N GLU A 158 9.39 15.97 2.94
CA GLU A 158 8.57 15.43 1.86
C GLU A 158 7.99 16.60 1.07
N ALA A 159 8.45 16.82 -0.17
CA ALA A 159 7.91 17.87 -1.01
C ALA A 159 8.09 17.52 -2.50
N PRO A 160 7.07 17.71 -3.36
CA PRO A 160 7.23 17.49 -4.78
C PRO A 160 8.01 18.65 -5.39
N LEU A 161 9.31 18.52 -5.63
CA LEU A 161 10.05 19.58 -6.32
C LEU A 161 9.58 19.62 -7.77
N LYS A 162 9.19 20.81 -8.25
CA LYS A 162 8.74 20.93 -9.62
C LYS A 162 9.85 20.47 -10.54
N ASP A 163 9.49 19.56 -11.44
CA ASP A 163 10.32 19.19 -12.57
C ASP A 163 10.67 20.50 -13.27
N GLU A 164 11.95 20.87 -13.16
CA GLU A 164 12.51 22.11 -13.69
C GLU A 164 12.61 21.99 -15.22
N THR A 165 11.54 21.54 -15.89
CA THR A 165 11.44 21.42 -17.35
C THR A 165 11.35 22.78 -18.03
N ALA A 166 11.51 23.88 -17.29
CA ALA A 166 11.79 25.17 -17.89
C ALA A 166 13.08 25.04 -18.72
N PRO A 167 13.17 25.64 -19.91
CA PRO A 167 14.36 25.56 -20.74
C PRO A 167 15.60 25.93 -19.93
N VAL A 168 16.62 25.06 -19.97
CA VAL A 168 17.91 25.21 -19.26
C VAL A 168 18.53 26.60 -19.45
N GLU A 169 18.22 27.26 -20.56
CA GLU A 169 18.69 28.61 -20.93
C GLU A 169 18.25 29.72 -19.95
N LEU A 170 17.22 29.52 -19.13
CA LEU A 170 16.72 30.52 -18.17
C LEU A 170 17.13 30.26 -16.72
N GLN A 171 17.80 29.15 -16.44
CA GLN A 171 18.25 28.83 -15.09
C GLN A 171 19.61 29.46 -14.81
N ASP A 172 19.68 30.21 -13.72
CA ASP A 172 20.94 30.68 -13.18
C ASP A 172 21.78 29.46 -12.77
N LYS A 173 22.90 29.27 -13.49
CA LYS A 173 23.80 28.11 -13.35
C LYS A 173 24.30 27.93 -11.92
N ASP A 174 24.38 29.00 -11.14
CA ASP A 174 24.85 28.95 -9.76
C ASP A 174 23.84 28.26 -8.82
N THR A 175 22.54 28.36 -9.11
CA THR A 175 21.48 27.73 -8.31
C THR A 175 21.45 26.20 -8.44
N VAL A 176 21.84 25.68 -9.61
CA VAL A 176 21.79 24.23 -9.90
C VAL A 176 22.82 23.48 -9.07
N ASN A 177 24.00 24.07 -8.87
CA ASN A 177 25.10 23.46 -8.13
C ASN A 177 24.99 23.63 -6.61
N THR A 178 24.02 24.39 -6.12
CA THR A 178 23.86 24.59 -4.69
C THR A 178 23.22 23.33 -4.07
N PRO A 179 23.86 22.71 -3.06
CA PRO A 179 23.39 21.47 -2.45
C PRO A 179 22.17 21.69 -1.56
N LEU A 180 21.27 20.69 -1.52
CA LEU A 180 20.15 20.72 -0.59
C LEU A 180 20.64 20.82 0.85
N PHE A 181 19.95 21.66 1.61
CA PHE A 181 20.19 21.97 3.02
C PHE A 181 21.61 22.47 3.31
N ALA A 182 22.32 23.00 2.31
CA ALA A 182 23.73 23.37 2.42
C ALA A 182 24.59 22.24 3.04
N TRP A 183 24.29 20.98 2.68
CA TRP A 183 24.87 19.76 3.26
C TRP A 183 24.63 19.52 4.76
N ASN A 184 23.86 20.38 5.44
CA ASN A 184 23.68 20.35 6.88
C ASN A 184 22.24 19.97 7.27
N ALA A 185 21.94 18.68 7.18
CA ALA A 185 20.71 18.07 7.69
C ALA A 185 20.99 16.77 8.47
N PRO A 186 21.82 16.80 9.54
CA PRO A 186 22.33 15.61 10.21
C PRO A 186 21.25 14.76 10.90
N MET A 187 20.08 15.33 11.19
CA MET A 187 18.96 14.62 11.81
C MET A 187 18.01 13.99 10.79
N LEU A 188 18.25 14.17 9.49
CA LEU A 188 17.32 13.74 8.44
C LEU A 188 17.24 12.21 8.40
N ARG A 189 16.01 11.69 8.58
CA ARG A 189 15.71 10.25 8.55
C ARG A 189 14.79 9.87 7.40
N ARG A 190 13.94 10.79 6.95
CA ARG A 190 12.97 10.54 5.87
C ARG A 190 13.09 11.63 4.82
N PHE A 191 13.38 11.21 3.59
CA PHE A 191 13.53 12.11 2.46
C PHE A 191 12.66 11.67 1.27
N TYR A 192 11.79 12.56 0.82
CA TYR A 192 10.98 12.43 -0.38
C TYR A 192 11.04 13.75 -1.14
N ALA A 193 11.65 13.76 -2.32
CA ALA A 193 11.74 14.95 -3.15
C ALA A 193 11.46 14.57 -4.60
N TRP A 194 10.20 14.66 -5.02
CA TRP A 194 9.87 14.35 -6.42
C TRP A 194 10.62 15.31 -7.33
N GLY A 195 11.19 14.85 -8.43
CA GLY A 195 11.76 15.75 -9.44
C GLY A 195 13.18 16.20 -9.13
N HIS A 196 13.87 15.54 -8.20
CA HIS A 196 15.20 15.95 -7.77
C HIS A 196 16.15 14.77 -7.54
N VAL A 197 17.31 14.86 -8.20
CA VAL A 197 18.43 13.95 -8.00
C VAL A 197 19.28 14.45 -6.84
N VAL A 198 19.32 13.66 -5.76
CA VAL A 198 20.17 13.93 -4.60
C VAL A 198 21.62 13.64 -4.97
N ASP A 199 22.51 14.53 -4.55
CA ASP A 199 23.93 14.27 -4.64
C ASP A 199 24.33 13.17 -3.63
N HIS A 200 24.87 12.06 -4.15
CA HIS A 200 25.34 10.91 -3.39
C HIS A 200 26.44 11.22 -2.36
N HIS A 201 27.07 12.40 -2.43
CA HIS A 201 28.02 12.87 -1.43
C HIS A 201 27.37 13.53 -0.20
N ALA A 202 26.03 13.62 -0.14
CA ALA A 202 25.37 14.26 1.00
C ALA A 202 25.66 13.53 2.32
N PRO A 203 26.21 14.21 3.33
CA PRO A 203 26.62 13.55 4.58
C PRO A 203 25.43 13.07 5.42
N TRP A 204 24.21 13.44 5.06
CA TRP A 204 22.97 13.00 5.70
C TRP A 204 22.35 11.74 5.06
N LEU A 205 22.80 11.30 3.88
CA LEU A 205 22.30 10.07 3.24
C LEU A 205 22.52 8.84 4.11
N ARG A 206 23.67 8.77 4.77
CA ARG A 206 24.06 7.69 5.68
C ARG A 206 23.12 7.47 6.87
N HIS A 207 22.24 8.42 7.13
CA HIS A 207 21.35 8.49 8.28
C HIS A 207 19.88 8.28 7.90
N LEU A 208 19.59 8.16 6.61
CA LEU A 208 18.25 7.97 6.11
C LEU A 208 17.74 6.57 6.44
N HIS A 209 16.52 6.54 6.96
CA HIS A 209 15.72 5.33 7.12
C HIS A 209 14.69 5.18 5.99
N PHE A 210 14.26 6.28 5.37
CA PHE A 210 13.33 6.26 4.25
C PHE A 210 13.84 7.16 3.12
N ILE A 211 13.83 6.64 1.89
CA ILE A 211 14.08 7.41 0.68
C ILE A 211 13.07 7.03 -0.42
N ASN A 212 12.59 8.04 -1.14
CA ASN A 212 11.85 7.86 -2.39
C ASN A 212 12.71 8.29 -3.58
N LEU A 213 12.84 7.42 -4.58
CA LEU A 213 13.55 7.66 -5.83
C LEU A 213 12.55 7.65 -6.98
N ASP A 214 12.61 8.63 -7.87
CA ASP A 214 11.61 8.78 -8.95
C ASP A 214 12.21 8.78 -10.36
N LYS A 215 11.39 9.10 -11.37
CA LYS A 215 11.77 9.24 -12.79
C LYS A 215 12.98 10.13 -13.11
N THR A 216 13.45 10.95 -12.17
CA THR A 216 14.66 11.77 -12.33
C THR A 216 15.94 10.98 -12.16
N TYR A 217 15.89 9.81 -11.53
CA TYR A 217 17.04 8.93 -11.37
C TYR A 217 17.17 8.00 -12.56
N SER A 218 18.41 7.76 -13.00
CA SER A 218 18.72 6.53 -13.73
C SER A 218 18.89 5.35 -12.77
N VAL A 219 18.92 4.12 -13.30
CA VAL A 219 19.30 2.92 -12.51
C VAL A 219 20.66 3.13 -11.83
N LEU A 220 21.63 3.70 -12.55
CA LEU A 220 22.97 3.97 -12.02
C LEU A 220 22.93 5.00 -10.88
N ASP A 221 22.21 6.11 -11.06
CA ASP A 221 22.11 7.15 -10.04
C ASP A 221 21.41 6.62 -8.79
N ALA A 222 20.33 5.86 -8.97
CA ALA A 222 19.61 5.21 -7.89
C ALA A 222 20.54 4.27 -7.09
N LEU A 223 21.27 3.38 -7.76
CA LEU A 223 22.22 2.48 -7.10
C LEU A 223 23.35 3.26 -6.40
N THR A 224 23.82 4.35 -6.99
CA THR A 224 24.87 5.20 -6.40
C THR A 224 24.39 5.87 -5.11
N VAL A 225 23.16 6.39 -5.09
CA VAL A 225 22.56 6.95 -3.87
C VAL A 225 22.32 5.86 -2.84
N LEU A 226 21.80 4.70 -3.24
CA LEU A 226 21.54 3.58 -2.34
C LEU A 226 22.83 3.04 -1.69
N ALA A 227 23.95 3.06 -2.42
CA ALA A 227 25.26 2.71 -1.86
C ALA A 227 25.70 3.65 -0.73
N ALA A 228 25.21 4.89 -0.69
CA ALA A 228 25.51 5.87 0.36
C ALA A 228 24.53 5.82 1.55
N THR A 229 23.43 5.06 1.46
CA THR A 229 22.36 4.98 2.47
C THR A 229 22.36 3.62 3.19
N TYR A 230 23.33 3.36 4.05
CA TYR A 230 23.46 2.03 4.69
C TYR A 230 22.42 1.75 5.79
N ASP A 231 21.88 2.78 6.44
CA ASP A 231 20.85 2.68 7.51
C ASP A 231 19.41 2.60 6.96
N LEU A 232 19.24 2.41 5.64
CA LEU A 232 17.95 2.47 4.98
C LEU A 232 17.03 1.31 5.41
N GLN A 233 15.80 1.65 5.81
CA GLN A 233 14.77 0.72 6.27
C GLN A 233 13.62 0.59 5.28
N ASP A 234 13.25 1.68 4.63
CA ASP A 234 12.15 1.77 3.69
C ASP A 234 12.65 2.40 2.38
N LEU A 235 12.48 1.69 1.28
CA LEU A 235 12.83 2.17 -0.05
C LEU A 235 11.58 2.20 -0.92
N GLU A 236 11.30 3.35 -1.51
CA GLU A 236 10.26 3.50 -2.51
C GLU A 236 10.86 3.99 -3.82
N ILE A 237 10.55 3.33 -4.92
CA ILE A 237 11.07 3.66 -6.25
C ILE A 237 9.90 3.83 -7.21
N ARG A 238 9.85 4.94 -7.94
CA ARG A 238 8.78 5.29 -8.87
C ARG A 238 9.31 5.67 -10.25
N ASP A 239 9.06 4.85 -11.27
CA ASP A 239 9.30 5.19 -12.68
C ASP A 239 10.73 5.67 -13.05
N ILE A 240 11.79 5.14 -12.42
CA ILE A 240 13.18 5.50 -12.75
C ILE A 240 13.52 5.25 -14.24
N THR A 241 14.54 5.95 -14.74
CA THR A 241 15.05 5.80 -16.11
C THR A 241 16.18 4.76 -16.17
N ILE A 242 16.53 4.27 -17.35
CA ILE A 242 17.62 3.30 -17.47
C ILE A 242 19.01 3.93 -17.45
N GLY A 243 19.14 5.17 -17.91
CA GLY A 243 20.44 5.85 -18.07
C GLY A 243 21.32 5.20 -19.14
N ASP A 244 22.62 5.50 -19.07
CA ASP A 244 23.64 4.89 -19.93
C ASP A 244 24.03 3.50 -19.42
N ILE A 245 23.67 2.48 -20.19
CA ILE A 245 23.99 1.07 -19.92
C ILE A 245 25.45 0.70 -20.23
N SER A 246 26.26 1.63 -20.76
CA SER A 246 27.67 1.36 -21.07
C SER A 246 28.53 1.18 -19.82
N THR A 247 28.10 1.78 -18.69
CA THR A 247 28.78 1.68 -17.41
C THR A 247 28.27 0.47 -16.62
N PRO A 248 29.16 -0.35 -16.04
CA PRO A 248 28.73 -1.46 -15.19
C PRO A 248 28.05 -0.91 -13.93
N PHE A 249 26.87 -1.42 -13.61
CA PHE A 249 26.15 -1.01 -12.40
C PHE A 249 26.82 -1.57 -11.13
N PRO A 250 26.92 -0.78 -10.05
CA PRO A 250 27.45 -1.25 -8.78
C PRO A 250 26.45 -2.18 -8.07
N SER A 251 26.95 -3.23 -7.40
CA SER A 251 26.13 -4.05 -6.50
C SER A 251 26.02 -3.37 -5.14
N VAL A 252 24.80 -3.29 -4.60
CA VAL A 252 24.49 -2.56 -3.37
C VAL A 252 23.86 -3.49 -2.35
N THR A 253 24.32 -3.45 -1.11
CA THR A 253 23.77 -4.26 0.00
C THR A 253 23.04 -3.36 0.99
N LEU A 254 21.75 -3.64 1.23
CA LEU A 254 20.89 -2.83 2.10
C LEU A 254 20.52 -3.63 3.35
N LEU A 255 21.46 -3.75 4.29
CA LEU A 255 21.36 -4.69 5.43
C LEU A 255 20.17 -4.45 6.37
N HIS A 256 19.69 -3.21 6.46
CA HIS A 256 18.62 -2.80 7.37
C HIS A 256 17.26 -2.64 6.68
N LEU A 257 17.16 -3.02 5.40
CA LEU A 257 15.95 -2.82 4.61
C LEU A 257 14.82 -3.74 5.07
N ASN A 258 13.72 -3.13 5.50
CA ASN A 258 12.49 -3.76 5.94
C ASN A 258 11.43 -3.79 4.84
N SER A 259 11.41 -2.79 3.95
CA SER A 259 10.43 -2.67 2.88
C SER A 259 11.06 -2.08 1.61
N LEU A 260 10.86 -2.75 0.47
CA LEU A 260 11.13 -2.24 -0.86
C LEU A 260 9.82 -2.18 -1.65
N GLN A 261 9.44 -0.98 -2.10
CA GLN A 261 8.31 -0.75 -2.98
C GLN A 261 8.81 -0.21 -4.31
N TYR A 262 8.49 -0.89 -5.40
CA TYR A 262 8.82 -0.46 -6.75
C TYR A 262 7.53 -0.27 -7.54
N CYS A 263 7.32 0.92 -8.12
CA CYS A 263 6.24 1.21 -9.04
C CYS A 263 6.81 1.78 -10.34
N GLY A 264 6.87 1.00 -11.43
CA GLY A 264 7.38 1.53 -12.68
C GLY A 264 7.63 0.49 -13.76
N ARG A 265 8.58 0.76 -14.65
CA ARG A 265 8.85 -0.06 -15.84
C ARG A 265 9.58 -1.37 -15.51
N MET A 266 9.35 -2.40 -16.31
CA MET A 266 9.85 -3.76 -16.03
C MET A 266 11.37 -3.88 -16.10
N LEU A 267 11.98 -3.29 -17.14
CA LEU A 267 13.42 -3.42 -17.37
C LEU A 267 14.23 -2.80 -16.22
N GLN A 268 13.87 -1.61 -15.79
CA GLN A 268 14.53 -0.89 -14.71
C GLN A 268 14.34 -1.62 -13.38
N CYS A 269 13.16 -2.21 -13.14
CA CYS A 269 12.91 -3.05 -11.98
C CYS A 269 13.86 -4.26 -11.95
N ALA A 270 13.93 -4.99 -13.06
CA ALA A 270 14.81 -6.16 -13.19
C ALA A 270 16.27 -5.78 -12.97
N SER A 271 16.75 -4.71 -13.61
CA SER A 271 18.12 -4.23 -13.44
C SER A 271 18.41 -3.82 -11.99
N LEU A 272 17.50 -3.10 -11.32
CA LEU A 272 17.67 -2.76 -9.91
C LEU A 272 17.73 -4.00 -9.02
N LEU A 273 16.75 -4.90 -9.13
CA LEU A 273 16.67 -6.10 -8.29
C LEU A 273 17.88 -7.02 -8.47
N HIS A 274 18.46 -7.06 -9.67
CA HIS A 274 19.67 -7.81 -9.95
C HIS A 274 20.90 -7.26 -9.17
N HIS A 275 20.98 -5.94 -9.02
CA HIS A 275 22.10 -5.27 -8.36
C HIS A 275 21.86 -4.99 -6.86
N LEU A 276 20.66 -5.27 -6.34
CA LEU A 276 20.30 -5.09 -4.93
C LEU A 276 20.37 -6.41 -4.15
N HIS A 277 21.22 -6.44 -3.12
CA HIS A 277 21.20 -7.49 -2.12
C HIS A 277 20.20 -7.13 -1.01
N ILE A 278 18.98 -7.65 -1.17
CA ILE A 278 17.86 -7.46 -0.25
C ILE A 278 17.94 -8.47 0.91
N PRO A 279 17.75 -8.04 2.18
CA PRO A 279 17.66 -8.94 3.34
C PRO A 279 16.47 -9.89 3.24
N LEU A 280 16.61 -11.09 3.83
CA LEU A 280 15.54 -12.10 3.80
C LEU A 280 14.24 -11.63 4.47
N GLY A 281 14.32 -10.76 5.49
CA GLY A 281 13.14 -10.23 6.18
C GLY A 281 12.46 -9.04 5.48
N CYS A 282 12.99 -8.58 4.35
CA CYS A 282 12.46 -7.40 3.66
C CYS A 282 11.15 -7.75 2.93
N SER A 283 10.14 -6.91 3.12
CA SER A 283 8.94 -6.92 2.28
C SER A 283 9.28 -6.41 0.89
N LEU A 284 8.74 -7.04 -0.15
CA LEU A 284 8.94 -6.63 -1.53
C LEU A 284 7.57 -6.41 -2.19
N ALA A 285 7.31 -5.21 -2.69
CA ALA A 285 6.12 -4.92 -3.47
C ALA A 285 6.52 -4.33 -4.82
N ILE A 286 6.16 -5.02 -5.90
CA ILE A 286 6.42 -4.60 -7.27
C ILE A 286 5.09 -4.34 -7.96
N GLN A 287 4.91 -3.12 -8.43
CA GLN A 287 3.76 -2.71 -9.22
C GLN A 287 4.22 -2.21 -10.58
N ILE A 288 3.86 -2.91 -11.64
CA ILE A 288 4.10 -2.45 -13.00
C ILE A 288 2.82 -1.73 -13.47
N PRO A 289 2.82 -0.41 -13.63
CA PRO A 289 1.62 0.31 -14.02
C PRO A 289 1.28 0.01 -15.48
N ARG A 290 -0.02 0.10 -15.80
CA ARG A 290 -0.50 0.00 -17.18
C ARG A 290 0.01 1.21 -17.98
N LEU A 291 1.02 1.00 -18.81
CA LEU A 291 1.54 2.06 -19.68
C LEU A 291 0.52 2.44 -20.78
N PRO A 292 0.48 3.72 -21.22
CA PRO A 292 -0.24 4.14 -22.42
C PRO A 292 0.20 3.35 -23.67
N HIS A 293 -0.73 3.08 -24.60
CA HIS A 293 -0.49 2.24 -25.78
C HIS A 293 0.78 2.59 -26.58
N HIS A 294 1.14 3.87 -26.69
CA HIS A 294 2.31 4.30 -27.46
C HIS A 294 3.66 3.95 -26.80
N LEU A 295 3.72 3.84 -25.47
CA LEU A 295 4.96 3.44 -24.78
C LEU A 295 5.15 1.92 -24.78
N ARG A 296 4.06 1.15 -24.97
CA ARG A 296 4.07 -0.31 -24.90
C ARG A 296 4.89 -0.98 -25.98
N MET A 297 4.91 -0.38 -27.18
CA MET A 297 5.62 -0.93 -28.34
C MET A 297 7.13 -1.09 -28.13
N THR A 298 7.69 -0.48 -27.06
CA THR A 298 9.12 -0.52 -26.76
C THR A 298 9.50 -1.59 -25.74
N GLU A 299 8.56 -2.13 -24.96
CA GLU A 299 8.87 -3.15 -23.96
C GLU A 299 8.91 -4.52 -24.60
N LYS A 300 10.11 -5.10 -24.66
CA LYS A 300 10.34 -6.43 -25.20
C LYS A 300 9.93 -7.50 -24.20
N THR A 301 9.48 -8.65 -24.71
CA THR A 301 9.22 -9.88 -23.94
C THR A 301 10.40 -10.23 -23.03
N GLU A 302 11.63 -9.98 -23.48
CA GLU A 302 12.87 -10.19 -22.71
C GLU A 302 12.87 -9.44 -21.37
N HIS A 303 12.39 -8.19 -21.33
CA HIS A 303 12.37 -7.39 -20.10
C HIS A 303 11.42 -7.97 -19.06
N PHE A 304 10.27 -8.47 -19.52
CA PHE A 304 9.32 -9.17 -18.67
C PHE A 304 9.92 -10.46 -18.11
N VAL A 305 10.56 -11.27 -18.95
CA VAL A 305 11.22 -12.50 -18.51
C VAL A 305 12.31 -12.21 -17.47
N SER A 306 13.11 -11.16 -17.67
CA SER A 306 14.11 -10.72 -16.69
C SER A 306 13.46 -10.34 -15.36
N LEU A 307 12.40 -9.52 -15.36
CA LEU A 307 11.68 -9.15 -14.14
C LEU A 307 11.14 -10.38 -13.40
N VAL A 308 10.49 -11.30 -14.12
CA VAL A 308 9.93 -12.52 -13.53
C VAL A 308 11.03 -13.40 -12.93
N ASN A 309 12.19 -13.53 -13.59
CA ASN A 309 13.30 -14.30 -13.07
C ASN A 309 13.88 -13.70 -11.78
N GLU A 310 14.10 -12.38 -11.76
CA GLU A 310 14.60 -11.68 -10.56
C GLU A 310 13.59 -11.78 -9.43
N PHE A 311 12.30 -11.54 -9.71
CA PHE A 311 11.22 -11.71 -8.74
C PHE A 311 11.20 -13.13 -8.17
N ALA A 312 11.20 -14.17 -9.03
CA ALA A 312 11.16 -15.56 -8.59
C ALA A 312 12.40 -15.94 -7.76
N SER A 313 13.58 -15.42 -8.09
CA SER A 313 14.81 -15.63 -7.31
C SER A 313 14.68 -15.06 -5.90
N HIS A 314 14.20 -13.81 -5.79
CA HIS A 314 13.94 -13.19 -4.48
C HIS A 314 12.81 -13.89 -3.72
N SER A 315 11.73 -14.31 -4.40
CA SER A 315 10.64 -15.11 -3.81
C SER A 315 11.14 -16.41 -3.20
N ALA A 316 11.99 -17.15 -3.93
CA ALA A 316 12.48 -18.45 -3.48
C ALA A 316 13.25 -18.31 -2.16
N ARG A 317 14.22 -17.39 -2.14
CA ARG A 317 15.00 -17.07 -0.93
C ARG A 317 14.11 -16.63 0.23
N PHE A 318 13.06 -15.87 -0.08
CA PHE A 318 12.14 -15.33 0.90
C PHE A 318 11.22 -16.41 1.51
N LEU A 319 10.69 -17.31 0.67
CA LEU A 319 9.89 -18.48 1.07
C LEU A 319 10.72 -19.48 1.90
N ASP A 320 12.02 -19.61 1.63
CA ASP A 320 12.91 -20.46 2.44
C ASP A 320 13.03 -19.96 3.88
N ALA A 321 12.98 -18.64 4.07
CA ALA A 321 13.20 -17.98 5.36
C ALA A 321 11.92 -17.78 6.19
N HIS A 322 10.73 -17.86 5.58
CA HIS A 322 9.47 -17.49 6.22
C HIS A 322 8.35 -18.50 5.95
N ILE A 323 7.34 -18.52 6.81
CA ILE A 323 6.16 -19.36 6.64
C ILE A 323 5.05 -18.52 6.02
N PHE A 324 4.68 -18.86 4.79
CA PHE A 324 3.52 -18.31 4.10
C PHE A 324 2.46 -19.39 3.99
N ASN A 325 1.27 -19.07 4.48
CA ASN A 325 0.10 -19.93 4.40
C ASN A 325 -0.99 -19.33 3.49
N ILE A 326 -0.88 -18.05 3.13
CA ILE A 326 -1.88 -17.34 2.34
C ILE A 326 -1.28 -16.88 1.01
N LEU A 327 -1.89 -17.32 -0.09
CA LEU A 327 -1.68 -16.79 -1.43
C LEU A 327 -2.93 -16.01 -1.85
N VAL A 328 -2.75 -14.81 -2.39
CA VAL A 328 -3.80 -14.04 -3.04
C VAL A 328 -3.46 -13.93 -4.52
N LEU A 329 -4.35 -14.37 -5.38
CA LEU A 329 -4.23 -14.29 -6.83
C LEU A 329 -5.44 -13.57 -7.40
N LYS A 330 -5.21 -12.41 -8.01
CA LYS A 330 -6.22 -11.69 -8.79
C LYS A 330 -5.83 -11.77 -10.25
N TYR A 331 -6.69 -12.34 -11.08
CA TYR A 331 -6.44 -12.52 -12.51
C TYR A 331 -7.54 -11.85 -13.32
N ASN A 332 -7.18 -10.83 -14.07
CA ASN A 332 -8.03 -10.18 -15.04
C ASN A 332 -7.30 -10.17 -16.38
N GLY A 333 -7.68 -11.07 -17.28
CA GLY A 333 -6.98 -11.35 -18.53
C GLY A 333 -6.82 -10.12 -19.43
N ASN A 334 -7.66 -9.10 -19.24
CA ASN A 334 -7.62 -7.85 -20.01
C ASN A 334 -6.97 -6.67 -19.25
N HIS A 335 -6.52 -6.86 -18.02
CA HIS A 335 -6.03 -5.78 -17.16
C HIS A 335 -4.71 -6.11 -16.46
N SER A 336 -4.70 -7.10 -15.56
CA SER A 336 -3.53 -7.41 -14.73
C SER A 336 -3.64 -8.78 -14.09
N ILE A 337 -2.47 -9.30 -13.70
CA ILE A 337 -2.32 -10.36 -12.73
C ILE A 337 -1.66 -9.77 -11.49
N ASP A 338 -2.32 -9.93 -10.34
CA ASP A 338 -1.78 -9.55 -9.05
C ASP A 338 -1.57 -10.80 -8.20
N ILE A 339 -0.38 -10.95 -7.65
CA ILE A 339 0.04 -12.04 -6.78
C ILE A 339 0.51 -11.44 -5.47
N TYR A 340 -0.06 -11.90 -4.35
CA TYR A 340 0.35 -11.47 -3.02
C TYR A 340 0.59 -12.70 -2.15
N LEU A 341 1.78 -12.81 -1.55
CA LEU A 341 2.10 -13.83 -0.55
C LEU A 341 2.04 -13.19 0.83
N ARG A 342 1.22 -13.76 1.72
CA ARG A 342 1.01 -13.28 3.08
C ARG A 342 1.25 -14.42 4.08
N GLY A 343 2.02 -14.12 5.11
CA GLY A 343 2.36 -15.06 6.16
C GLY A 343 1.82 -14.60 7.50
N GLU A 344 1.33 -15.53 8.30
CA GLU A 344 1.13 -15.31 9.72
C GLU A 344 2.50 -15.23 10.39
N THR A 345 3.04 -14.02 10.45
CA THR A 345 4.27 -13.74 11.19
C THR A 345 3.92 -13.62 12.67
N THR A 346 4.62 -14.37 13.52
CA THR A 346 4.56 -14.18 14.98
C THR A 346 5.28 -12.89 15.41
N THR A 347 6.06 -12.30 14.51
CA THR A 347 6.75 -11.04 14.70
C THR A 347 5.83 -9.85 14.42
N THR A 348 6.12 -8.71 15.04
CA THR A 348 5.34 -7.47 14.88
C THR A 348 5.42 -6.89 13.46
N THR A 349 6.40 -7.32 12.65
CA THR A 349 6.61 -6.83 11.28
C THR A 349 5.91 -7.75 10.29
N LYS A 350 4.78 -7.29 9.74
CA LYS A 350 4.08 -7.97 8.65
C LYS A 350 4.95 -7.95 7.39
N CYS A 351 5.58 -9.07 7.07
CA CYS A 351 6.29 -9.24 5.81
C CYS A 351 5.31 -9.55 4.68
N SER A 352 5.46 -8.90 3.52
CA SER A 352 4.65 -9.18 2.33
C SER A 352 5.43 -9.19 1.04
N PHE A 353 4.97 -10.03 0.12
CA PHE A 353 5.55 -10.18 -1.21
C PHE A 353 4.47 -9.99 -2.26
N ASP A 354 4.51 -8.86 -2.96
CA ASP A 354 3.44 -8.41 -3.84
C ASP A 354 4.00 -8.19 -5.26
N LEU A 355 3.31 -8.71 -6.27
CA LEU A 355 3.61 -8.50 -7.69
C LEU A 355 2.33 -8.19 -8.45
N THR A 356 2.26 -7.01 -9.05
CA THR A 356 1.23 -6.63 -10.01
C THR A 356 1.86 -6.42 -11.38
N VAL A 357 1.43 -7.21 -12.36
CA VAL A 357 1.86 -7.10 -13.76
C VAL A 357 0.63 -6.82 -14.63
N PRO A 358 0.68 -5.83 -15.53
CA PRO A 358 -0.41 -5.54 -16.45
C PRO A 358 -0.46 -6.62 -17.54
N LEU A 359 -1.65 -7.15 -17.77
CA LEU A 359 -1.97 -8.02 -18.91
C LEU A 359 -2.57 -7.13 -19.99
N VAL A 360 -1.75 -6.76 -20.96
CA VAL A 360 -2.18 -6.00 -22.14
C VAL A 360 -2.88 -6.95 -23.14
N HIS A 361 -3.74 -6.45 -24.03
CA HIS A 361 -4.36 -7.31 -25.07
C HIS A 361 -3.36 -8.07 -25.97
N ASP A 362 -2.13 -7.56 -26.09
CA ASP A 362 -1.01 -8.21 -26.80
C ASP A 362 -0.13 -9.06 -25.88
N PHE A 363 -0.50 -9.19 -24.60
CA PHE A 363 0.20 -10.02 -23.65
C PHE A 363 0.00 -11.46 -24.08
N SER A 364 1.00 -11.99 -24.78
CA SER A 364 0.96 -13.34 -25.29
C SER A 364 0.73 -14.32 -24.13
N SER A 365 -0.06 -15.36 -24.37
CA SER A 365 -0.19 -16.52 -23.48
C SER A 365 1.19 -17.05 -23.01
N TYR A 366 2.24 -16.84 -23.81
CA TYR A 366 3.63 -17.10 -23.47
C TYR A 366 4.14 -16.34 -22.22
N GLN A 367 3.84 -15.06 -22.06
CA GLN A 367 4.30 -14.28 -20.90
C GLN A 367 3.61 -14.74 -19.61
N LEU A 368 2.29 -14.93 -19.67
CA LEU A 368 1.53 -15.49 -18.54
C LEU A 368 2.05 -16.89 -18.18
N THR A 369 2.25 -17.74 -19.19
CA THR A 369 2.84 -19.08 -19.03
C THR A 369 4.23 -19.00 -18.40
N THR A 370 5.07 -18.05 -18.82
CA THR A 370 6.42 -17.88 -18.26
C THR A 370 6.38 -17.48 -16.79
N LEU A 371 5.49 -16.55 -16.41
CA LEU A 371 5.29 -16.16 -15.01
C LEU A 371 4.81 -17.34 -14.18
N LEU A 372 3.74 -18.00 -14.59
CA LEU A 372 3.17 -19.12 -13.83
C LEU A 372 4.15 -20.30 -13.72
N ASN A 373 4.90 -20.61 -14.78
CA ASN A 373 5.95 -21.64 -14.76
C ASN A 373 7.15 -21.29 -13.87
N LYS A 374 7.38 -20.00 -13.60
CA LYS A 374 8.40 -19.58 -12.64
C LYS A 374 7.89 -19.67 -11.21
N LEU A 375 6.61 -19.38 -11.00
CA LEU A 375 5.97 -19.57 -9.70
C LEU A 375 5.83 -21.05 -9.33
N THR A 376 5.65 -21.95 -10.30
CA THR A 376 5.60 -23.41 -10.04
C THR A 376 6.94 -23.97 -9.55
N GLN A 377 8.04 -23.25 -9.74
CA GLN A 377 9.38 -23.62 -9.25
C GLN A 377 9.59 -23.23 -7.78
N LEU A 378 8.68 -22.44 -7.20
CA LEU A 378 8.73 -22.04 -5.80
C LEU A 378 8.17 -23.15 -4.90
N ASP A 379 8.69 -23.26 -3.67
CA ASP A 379 8.10 -24.14 -2.66
C ASP A 379 6.79 -23.52 -2.11
N LEU A 380 5.68 -23.82 -2.79
CA LEU A 380 4.34 -23.40 -2.39
C LEU A 380 3.63 -24.47 -1.55
N THR A 381 4.34 -25.50 -1.06
CA THR A 381 3.73 -26.60 -0.29
C THR A 381 3.20 -26.17 1.07
N ARG A 382 3.53 -24.96 1.55
CA ARG A 382 3.03 -24.41 2.81
C ARG A 382 1.75 -23.58 2.67
N ILE A 383 1.33 -23.29 1.44
CA ILE A 383 0.12 -22.51 1.18
C ILE A 383 -1.10 -23.39 1.46
N THR A 384 -1.84 -23.04 2.53
CA THR A 384 -3.09 -23.71 2.92
C THR A 384 -4.32 -22.91 2.50
N THR A 385 -4.16 -21.60 2.30
CA THR A 385 -5.25 -20.68 1.97
C THR A 385 -4.98 -19.91 0.68
N LEU A 386 -5.97 -19.88 -0.21
CA LEU A 386 -5.92 -19.17 -1.48
C LEU A 386 -7.09 -18.19 -1.58
N TYR A 387 -6.81 -16.90 -1.77
CA TYR A 387 -7.79 -15.92 -2.22
C TYR A 387 -7.69 -15.79 -3.73
N LEU A 388 -8.64 -16.38 -4.44
CA LEU A 388 -8.67 -16.41 -5.90
C LEU A 388 -9.79 -15.52 -6.41
N TYR A 389 -9.43 -14.55 -7.25
CA TYR A 389 -10.39 -13.68 -7.90
C TYR A 389 -10.10 -13.63 -9.39
N THR A 390 -11.12 -13.89 -10.21
CA THR A 390 -10.98 -13.70 -11.63
C THR A 390 -12.26 -13.24 -12.34
N SER A 391 -12.06 -12.37 -13.33
CA SER A 391 -13.07 -11.94 -14.28
C SER A 391 -13.04 -12.73 -15.59
N ASP A 392 -11.99 -13.50 -15.86
CA ASP A 392 -11.74 -14.10 -17.16
C ASP A 392 -11.46 -15.61 -17.03
N PRO A 393 -11.71 -16.42 -18.06
CA PRO A 393 -11.37 -17.84 -18.03
C PRO A 393 -9.88 -18.07 -17.80
N PHE A 394 -9.53 -19.12 -17.05
CA PHE A 394 -8.14 -19.56 -16.89
C PHE A 394 -7.64 -20.19 -18.19
N GLU A 395 -6.50 -19.71 -18.69
CA GLU A 395 -5.86 -20.24 -19.90
C GLU A 395 -5.10 -21.55 -19.60
N GLU A 396 -5.45 -22.63 -20.31
CA GLU A 396 -4.68 -23.86 -20.29
C GLU A 396 -3.43 -23.78 -21.19
N PRO A 397 -2.33 -24.48 -20.82
CA PRO A 397 -2.17 -25.41 -19.68
C PRO A 397 -1.55 -24.76 -18.42
N CYS A 398 -1.23 -23.47 -18.46
CA CYS A 398 -0.36 -22.84 -17.45
C CYS A 398 -1.00 -22.74 -16.06
N PHE A 399 -2.30 -22.38 -15.96
CA PHE A 399 -2.99 -22.33 -14.67
C PHE A 399 -3.18 -23.71 -14.04
N ALA A 400 -3.52 -24.72 -14.85
CA ALA A 400 -3.64 -26.11 -14.38
C ALA A 400 -2.34 -26.59 -13.72
N SER A 401 -1.21 -26.32 -14.37
CA SER A 401 0.13 -26.65 -13.85
C SER A 401 0.42 -25.90 -12.53
N PHE A 402 0.15 -24.59 -12.50
CA PHE A 402 0.36 -23.77 -11.30
C PHE A 402 -0.51 -24.20 -10.11
N PHE A 403 -1.81 -24.42 -10.32
CA PHE A 403 -2.72 -24.86 -9.27
C PHE A 403 -2.40 -26.25 -8.74
N SER A 404 -1.81 -27.12 -9.58
CA SER A 404 -1.35 -28.44 -9.15
C SER A 404 -0.17 -28.38 -8.17
N CYS A 405 0.61 -27.28 -8.16
CA CYS A 405 1.70 -27.07 -7.19
C CYS A 405 1.19 -26.71 -5.79
N LEU A 406 -0.07 -26.29 -5.65
CA LEU A 406 -0.69 -25.92 -4.38
C LEU A 406 -1.26 -27.17 -3.66
N ALA A 407 -0.39 -28.16 -3.41
CA ALA A 407 -0.78 -29.48 -2.94
C ALA A 407 -1.39 -29.49 -1.53
N SER A 408 -0.99 -28.54 -0.67
CA SER A 408 -1.48 -28.41 0.72
C SER A 408 -2.67 -27.47 0.87
N LEU A 409 -3.21 -26.94 -0.24
CA LEU A 409 -4.32 -26.01 -0.20
C LEU A 409 -5.58 -26.70 0.31
N ASP A 410 -6.09 -26.25 1.46
CA ASP A 410 -7.31 -26.78 2.08
C ASP A 410 -8.48 -25.78 2.07
N THR A 411 -8.19 -24.49 1.87
CA THR A 411 -9.18 -23.41 1.94
C THR A 411 -9.04 -22.48 0.75
N ILE A 412 -10.15 -22.24 0.04
CA ILE A 412 -10.21 -21.24 -1.02
C ILE A 412 -11.26 -20.17 -0.70
N TYR A 413 -10.88 -18.91 -0.85
CA TYR A 413 -11.78 -17.76 -0.90
C TYR A 413 -11.98 -17.38 -2.36
N ALA A 414 -13.21 -17.44 -2.85
CA ALA A 414 -13.50 -17.22 -4.26
C ALA A 414 -14.87 -16.56 -4.46
N GLU A 415 -15.02 -15.90 -5.61
CA GLU A 415 -16.32 -15.46 -6.11
C GLU A 415 -17.00 -16.57 -6.91
N SER A 416 -18.33 -16.48 -7.11
CA SER A 416 -19.06 -17.46 -7.94
C SER A 416 -18.47 -17.59 -9.33
N ARG A 417 -18.15 -16.48 -9.99
CA ARG A 417 -17.53 -16.48 -11.32
C ARG A 417 -16.16 -17.17 -11.34
N THR A 418 -15.39 -17.03 -10.26
CA THR A 418 -14.12 -17.74 -10.11
C THR A 418 -14.34 -19.26 -10.04
N LEU A 419 -15.34 -19.72 -9.28
CA LEU A 419 -15.69 -21.14 -9.18
C LEU A 419 -16.21 -21.72 -10.52
N GLU A 420 -16.94 -20.93 -11.31
CA GLU A 420 -17.33 -21.29 -12.68
C GLU A 420 -16.09 -21.55 -13.56
N HIS A 421 -15.12 -20.64 -13.53
CA HIS A 421 -13.90 -20.76 -14.31
C HIS A 421 -13.03 -21.94 -13.83
N LEU A 422 -12.96 -22.21 -12.52
CA LEU A 422 -12.30 -23.41 -11.99
C LEU A 422 -13.00 -24.70 -12.45
N THR A 423 -14.33 -24.73 -12.45
CA THR A 423 -15.11 -25.88 -12.94
C THR A 423 -14.83 -26.14 -14.42
N ALA A 424 -14.77 -25.07 -15.22
CA ALA A 424 -14.45 -25.17 -16.65
C ALA A 424 -13.04 -25.74 -16.87
N LEU A 425 -12.05 -25.25 -16.11
CA LEU A 425 -10.66 -25.71 -16.13
C LEU A 425 -10.53 -27.20 -15.75
N GLU A 426 -11.21 -27.64 -14.68
CA GLU A 426 -11.18 -29.07 -14.29
C GLU A 426 -11.83 -29.97 -15.37
N ASN A 427 -12.90 -29.51 -16.01
CA ASN A 427 -13.56 -30.28 -17.07
C ASN A 427 -12.70 -30.40 -18.34
N SER A 428 -11.95 -29.36 -18.70
CA SER A 428 -11.02 -29.43 -19.84
C SER A 428 -9.85 -30.38 -19.55
N MET A 429 -9.28 -30.32 -18.33
CA MET A 429 -8.24 -31.28 -17.91
C MET A 429 -8.73 -32.74 -17.94
N ALA A 430 -9.98 -33.01 -17.53
CA ALA A 430 -10.55 -34.36 -17.53
C ALA A 430 -10.73 -34.95 -18.94
N ALA A 431 -10.79 -34.11 -19.99
CA ALA A 431 -10.93 -34.57 -21.37
C ALA A 431 -9.63 -35.18 -21.94
N GLU A 432 -8.47 -34.94 -21.32
CA GLU A 432 -7.15 -35.34 -21.83
C GLU A 432 -6.70 -36.78 -21.46
N ASN A 433 -7.63 -37.70 -21.19
CA ASN A 433 -7.40 -39.12 -20.84
C ASN A 433 -6.66 -39.42 -19.52
N GLU A 434 -6.12 -38.42 -18.81
CA GLU A 434 -5.62 -38.56 -17.44
C GLU A 434 -6.42 -37.65 -16.50
N PRO A 435 -7.30 -38.19 -15.64
CA PRO A 435 -8.06 -37.37 -14.70
C PRO A 435 -7.11 -36.75 -13.66
N ARG A 436 -6.70 -35.51 -13.93
CA ARG A 436 -5.95 -34.66 -13.00
C ARG A 436 -6.92 -33.69 -12.35
N ILE A 437 -6.81 -33.51 -11.05
CA ILE A 437 -7.57 -32.50 -10.31
C ILE A 437 -6.63 -31.45 -9.75
N ILE A 438 -7.10 -30.21 -9.74
CA ILE A 438 -6.44 -29.12 -9.02
C ILE A 438 -6.87 -29.12 -7.54
N PHE A 439 -5.97 -28.71 -6.65
CA PHE A 439 -6.23 -28.63 -5.20
C PHE A 439 -6.75 -29.95 -4.58
N PRO A 440 -5.99 -31.05 -4.60
CA PRO A 440 -6.47 -32.36 -4.14
C PRO A 440 -6.89 -32.39 -2.65
N LEU A 441 -6.35 -31.49 -1.82
CA LEU A 441 -6.66 -31.39 -0.39
C LEU A 441 -7.68 -30.31 -0.04
N LEU A 442 -8.33 -29.68 -1.03
CA LEU A 442 -9.31 -28.62 -0.80
C LEU A 442 -10.53 -29.15 -0.03
N LYS A 443 -10.81 -28.55 1.13
CA LYS A 443 -11.90 -28.92 2.04
C LYS A 443 -12.90 -27.81 2.28
N VAL A 444 -12.45 -26.56 2.21
CA VAL A 444 -13.26 -25.39 2.55
C VAL A 444 -13.35 -24.46 1.36
N VAL A 445 -14.58 -24.12 0.97
CA VAL A 445 -14.86 -23.09 -0.03
C VAL A 445 -15.56 -21.95 0.68
N VAL A 446 -14.94 -20.76 0.69
CA VAL A 446 -15.51 -19.54 1.24
C VAL A 446 -15.94 -18.63 0.10
N LEU A 447 -17.23 -18.37 0.00
CA LEU A 447 -17.79 -17.48 -1.02
C LEU A 447 -17.68 -16.01 -0.55
N GLN A 448 -17.03 -15.17 -1.35
CA GLN A 448 -16.86 -13.74 -1.05
C GLN A 448 -17.56 -12.86 -2.08
N VAL A 449 -18.08 -11.71 -1.61
CA VAL A 449 -18.40 -10.57 -2.48
C VAL A 449 -17.23 -9.64 -2.46
N THR A 450 -16.56 -9.45 -3.59
CA THR A 450 -15.74 -8.26 -3.75
C THR A 450 -16.59 -7.17 -4.40
N GLY A 451 -16.35 -5.92 -3.99
CA GLY A 451 -17.09 -4.77 -4.51
C GLY A 451 -16.82 -4.45 -5.99
N PHE A 452 -16.11 -5.29 -6.74
CA PHE A 452 -15.74 -5.03 -8.12
C PHE A 452 -16.88 -5.18 -9.13
N ALA A 453 -17.97 -5.85 -8.75
CA ALA A 453 -19.16 -5.98 -9.60
C ALA A 453 -20.40 -5.47 -8.87
N TYR A 454 -20.87 -4.29 -9.27
CA TYR A 454 -22.23 -3.78 -8.97
C TYR A 454 -23.34 -4.62 -9.63
N SER A 455 -23.05 -5.84 -10.08
CA SER A 455 -24.07 -6.71 -10.62
C SER A 455 -24.96 -7.16 -9.47
N ILE A 456 -26.27 -6.89 -9.62
CA ILE A 456 -27.35 -7.34 -8.75
C ILE A 456 -27.51 -8.87 -8.93
N ILE A 457 -26.45 -9.63 -8.68
CA ILE A 457 -26.52 -11.09 -8.74
C ILE A 457 -27.15 -11.53 -7.43
N TYR A 458 -28.33 -12.13 -7.55
CA TYR A 458 -29.06 -12.70 -6.43
C TYR A 458 -28.19 -13.75 -5.72
N PRO A 459 -28.08 -13.70 -4.37
CA PRO A 459 -27.26 -14.65 -3.62
C PRO A 459 -27.54 -16.13 -3.93
N ALA A 460 -28.79 -16.48 -4.24
CA ALA A 460 -29.20 -17.83 -4.62
C ALA A 460 -28.45 -18.36 -5.86
N GLU A 461 -28.19 -17.50 -6.85
CA GLU A 461 -27.47 -17.89 -8.06
C GLU A 461 -26.01 -18.20 -7.77
N GLN A 462 -25.39 -17.43 -6.88
CA GLN A 462 -23.99 -17.66 -6.50
C GLN A 462 -23.83 -18.95 -5.69
N VAL A 463 -24.79 -19.26 -4.82
CA VAL A 463 -24.84 -20.54 -4.10
C VAL A 463 -25.02 -21.70 -5.08
N ARG A 464 -25.84 -21.54 -6.13
CA ARG A 464 -26.02 -22.55 -7.19
C ARG A 464 -24.71 -22.87 -7.92
N VAL A 465 -23.95 -21.82 -8.24
CA VAL A 465 -22.63 -21.96 -8.87
C VAL A 465 -21.65 -22.69 -7.97
N ALA A 466 -21.59 -22.32 -6.69
CA ALA A 466 -20.74 -23.02 -5.71
C ALA A 466 -21.14 -24.49 -5.55
N ALA A 467 -22.44 -24.78 -5.46
CA ALA A 467 -22.96 -26.14 -5.40
C ALA A 467 -22.54 -26.98 -6.61
N LYS A 468 -22.61 -26.41 -7.82
CA LYS A 468 -22.16 -27.09 -9.05
C LYS A 468 -20.67 -27.44 -9.02
N TYR A 469 -19.81 -26.52 -8.55
CA TYR A 469 -18.38 -26.78 -8.39
C TYR A 469 -18.13 -27.92 -7.38
N ILE A 470 -18.80 -27.86 -6.22
CA ILE A 470 -18.67 -28.89 -5.18
C ILE A 470 -19.12 -30.27 -5.69
N SER A 471 -20.28 -30.35 -6.35
CA SER A 471 -20.78 -31.59 -6.96
C SER A 471 -19.82 -32.15 -8.00
N ALA A 472 -19.24 -31.30 -8.85
CA ALA A 472 -18.27 -31.72 -9.85
C ALA A 472 -17.06 -32.39 -9.21
N ARG A 473 -16.51 -31.81 -8.14
CA ARG A 473 -15.39 -32.39 -7.40
C ARG A 473 -15.75 -33.68 -6.66
N ALA A 474 -16.93 -33.72 -6.02
CA ALA A 474 -17.41 -34.91 -5.32
C ALA A 474 -17.53 -36.12 -6.26
N ARG A 475 -18.02 -35.92 -7.49
CA ARG A 475 -18.08 -36.98 -8.51
C ARG A 475 -16.71 -37.52 -8.91
N ASN A 476 -15.66 -36.72 -8.78
CA ASN A 476 -14.28 -37.11 -9.04
C ASN A 476 -13.58 -37.70 -7.79
N GLY A 477 -14.29 -37.88 -6.67
CA GLY A 477 -13.75 -38.44 -5.43
C GLY A 477 -13.10 -37.43 -4.50
N TYR A 478 -13.27 -36.13 -4.73
CA TYR A 478 -12.67 -35.05 -3.94
C TYR A 478 -13.76 -34.20 -3.26
N SER A 479 -14.25 -34.66 -2.11
CA SER A 479 -15.34 -34.01 -1.37
C SER A 479 -14.91 -32.70 -0.71
N ILE A 480 -15.74 -31.66 -0.85
CA ILE A 480 -15.64 -30.43 -0.04
C ILE A 480 -16.39 -30.66 1.28
N GLU A 481 -15.76 -30.32 2.40
CA GLU A 481 -16.34 -30.50 3.74
C GLU A 481 -17.21 -29.30 4.14
N VAL A 482 -16.79 -28.08 3.79
CA VAL A 482 -17.43 -26.82 4.22
C VAL A 482 -17.62 -25.85 3.07
N LEU A 483 -18.84 -25.33 2.94
CA LEU A 483 -19.18 -24.16 2.13
C LEU A 483 -19.54 -23.00 3.08
N ASP A 484 -18.64 -22.02 3.21
CA ASP A 484 -18.85 -20.83 4.03
C ASP A 484 -19.31 -19.64 3.17
N ILE A 485 -20.58 -19.27 3.30
CA ILE A 485 -21.17 -18.08 2.70
C ILE A 485 -21.47 -17.00 3.77
N SER A 486 -20.99 -17.16 5.00
CA SER A 486 -21.21 -16.22 6.11
C SER A 486 -20.43 -14.90 5.96
N LYS A 487 -19.40 -14.90 5.09
CA LYS A 487 -18.65 -13.68 4.72
C LYS A 487 -19.38 -12.82 3.68
N TYR A 488 -20.47 -13.33 3.11
CA TYR A 488 -21.36 -12.59 2.22
C TYR A 488 -22.20 -11.57 3.02
N ALA A 489 -22.91 -10.68 2.30
CA ALA A 489 -24.01 -9.93 2.91
C ALA A 489 -25.05 -10.90 3.53
N PRO A 490 -25.69 -10.54 4.66
CA PRO A 490 -26.70 -11.39 5.27
C PRO A 490 -27.83 -11.73 4.27
N LEU A 491 -28.22 -13.00 4.21
CA LEU A 491 -29.28 -13.47 3.32
C LEU A 491 -30.66 -13.14 3.91
N ASP A 492 -31.61 -12.79 3.05
CA ASP A 492 -33.00 -12.56 3.50
C ASP A 492 -33.70 -13.85 3.94
N TYR A 493 -33.28 -14.98 3.36
CA TYR A 493 -33.80 -16.31 3.64
C TYR A 493 -32.65 -17.32 3.69
N PRO A 494 -32.80 -18.43 4.43
CA PRO A 494 -31.82 -19.53 4.39
C PRO A 494 -31.59 -20.02 2.96
N PRO A 495 -30.39 -20.54 2.65
CA PRO A 495 -30.09 -21.11 1.33
C PRO A 495 -31.11 -22.19 0.94
N ASP A 496 -31.65 -22.07 -0.27
CA ASP A 496 -32.65 -22.99 -0.77
C ASP A 496 -32.13 -24.44 -0.75
N ARG A 497 -32.95 -25.34 -0.19
CA ARG A 497 -32.64 -26.76 -0.10
C ARG A 497 -32.53 -27.40 -1.48
N GLU A 498 -33.32 -26.92 -2.43
CA GLU A 498 -33.33 -27.46 -3.79
C GLU A 498 -32.07 -27.07 -4.55
N VAL A 499 -31.57 -25.84 -4.34
CA VAL A 499 -30.34 -25.33 -4.97
C VAL A 499 -29.09 -26.08 -4.50
N LEU A 500 -29.04 -26.43 -3.21
CA LEU A 500 -27.95 -27.26 -2.66
C LEU A 500 -28.08 -28.74 -3.01
N GLY A 501 -29.19 -29.16 -3.62
CA GLY A 501 -29.39 -30.46 -4.28
C GLY A 501 -29.14 -31.71 -3.42
N GLN A 502 -29.35 -32.88 -4.01
CA GLN A 502 -28.92 -34.17 -3.43
C GLN A 502 -27.42 -34.43 -3.62
N GLU A 503 -26.77 -33.73 -4.55
CA GLU A 503 -25.37 -33.99 -4.93
C GLU A 503 -24.37 -33.42 -3.92
N VAL A 504 -24.80 -32.49 -3.05
CA VAL A 504 -23.95 -31.82 -2.05
C VAL A 504 -24.22 -32.39 -0.64
N ASN A 505 -24.68 -33.64 -0.55
CA ASN A 505 -24.98 -34.31 0.71
C ASN A 505 -23.74 -34.40 1.62
N GLY A 506 -23.91 -34.11 2.91
CA GLY A 506 -22.85 -34.16 3.91
C GLY A 506 -22.02 -32.88 4.05
N VAL A 507 -22.13 -31.93 3.11
CA VAL A 507 -21.41 -30.65 3.19
C VAL A 507 -22.02 -29.76 4.27
N LYS A 508 -21.15 -29.16 5.09
CA LYS A 508 -21.52 -28.16 6.07
C LYS A 508 -21.61 -26.78 5.40
N VAL A 509 -22.76 -26.12 5.51
CA VAL A 509 -23.00 -24.78 4.98
C VAL A 509 -23.06 -23.79 6.14
N LEU A 510 -22.19 -22.77 6.11
CA LEU A 510 -22.18 -21.67 7.08
C LEU A 510 -22.73 -20.40 6.43
N TYR A 511 -23.71 -19.72 7.04
CA TYR A 511 -24.34 -18.53 6.45
C TYR A 511 -24.82 -17.52 7.49
N ARG A 512 -25.22 -16.32 7.07
CA ARG A 512 -25.85 -15.30 7.94
C ARG A 512 -27.21 -14.90 7.38
N CYS A 513 -28.15 -14.57 8.25
CA CYS A 513 -29.46 -14.07 7.86
C CYS A 513 -29.66 -12.61 8.29
N SER A 514 -30.32 -11.79 7.46
CA SER A 514 -30.54 -10.37 7.74
C SER A 514 -31.42 -10.11 8.98
N LYS A 515 -32.23 -11.10 9.37
CA LYS A 515 -33.18 -11.00 10.49
C LYS A 515 -32.63 -11.48 11.84
N VAL A 516 -31.49 -12.18 11.87
CA VAL A 516 -30.96 -12.81 13.08
C VAL A 516 -29.45 -12.60 13.14
N ASP A 517 -28.98 -12.12 14.28
CA ASP A 517 -27.56 -11.92 14.51
C ASP A 517 -26.81 -13.25 14.68
N GLY A 518 -25.60 -13.32 14.12
CA GLY A 518 -24.72 -14.47 14.20
C GLY A 518 -24.79 -15.40 12.98
N PRO A 519 -23.81 -16.32 12.84
CA PRO A 519 -23.79 -17.31 11.78
C PRO A 519 -24.68 -18.53 12.11
N PHE A 520 -25.24 -19.12 11.07
CA PHE A 520 -25.96 -20.39 11.10
C PHE A 520 -25.13 -21.48 10.45
N GLU A 521 -25.29 -22.71 10.95
CA GLU A 521 -24.72 -23.93 10.43
C GLU A 521 -25.83 -24.88 9.98
N ARG A 522 -25.64 -25.50 8.81
CA ARG A 522 -26.51 -26.55 8.29
C ARG A 522 -25.71 -27.65 7.62
N ILE A 523 -26.05 -28.92 7.84
CA ILE A 523 -25.46 -30.05 7.12
C ILE A 523 -26.43 -30.52 6.02
N CYS A 524 -26.02 -30.41 4.76
CA CYS A 524 -26.81 -30.83 3.61
C CYS A 524 -27.15 -32.33 3.67
N GLY A 525 -28.39 -32.71 3.32
CA GLY A 525 -28.86 -34.10 3.35
C GLY A 525 -29.15 -34.70 4.72
N SER A 526 -28.81 -34.02 5.83
CA SER A 526 -28.98 -34.59 7.18
C SER A 526 -30.43 -34.64 7.70
N GLY A 527 -31.35 -33.87 7.10
CA GLY A 527 -32.72 -33.68 7.60
C GLY A 527 -32.84 -32.83 8.87
N ASN A 528 -31.71 -32.49 9.52
CA ASN A 528 -31.69 -31.69 10.73
C ASN A 528 -32.05 -30.22 10.44
N PRO A 529 -32.68 -29.52 11.40
CA PRO A 529 -32.91 -28.08 11.31
C PRO A 529 -31.60 -27.30 11.40
N ASP A 530 -31.63 -26.06 10.93
CA ASP A 530 -30.48 -25.16 10.94
C ASP A 530 -30.11 -24.80 12.39
N LYS A 531 -28.82 -24.86 12.72
CA LYS A 531 -28.32 -24.60 14.07
C LYS A 531 -27.63 -23.23 14.10
N GLN A 532 -28.09 -22.34 14.98
CA GLN A 532 -27.38 -21.07 15.23
C GLN A 532 -26.06 -21.35 15.96
N ILE A 533 -24.96 -20.72 15.54
CA ILE A 533 -23.66 -20.82 16.19
C ILE A 533 -23.52 -19.66 17.17
N ASP A 534 -23.34 -19.97 18.45
CA ASP A 534 -23.00 -18.99 19.47
C ASP A 534 -21.57 -18.46 19.20
N THR A 535 -21.45 -17.23 18.70
CA THR A 535 -20.16 -16.53 18.63
C THR A 535 -19.76 -16.08 20.03
N ILE A 536 -18.79 -16.78 20.61
CA ILE A 536 -18.16 -16.44 21.89
C ILE A 536 -17.30 -15.19 21.77
#